data_AF-A0A378AVN8-F1
#
_entry.id   AF-A0A378AVN8-F1
#
_cell.length_a   1.000
_cell.length_b   1.000
_cell.length_c   1.000
_cell.angle_alpha   90.00
_cell.angle_beta   90.00
_cell.angle_gamma   90.00
#
_symmetry.space_group_name_H-M   'P 1'
#
loop_
_entity.id
_entity.type
_entity.pdbx_description
1 polymer ?
#
loop_
_entity_poly.entity_id
_entity_poly.type
_entity_poly.pdbx_seq_one_letter_code
_entity_poly.pdbx_strand_id
1 'polypeptide(L)'
;MSPTPPAAPISALVVDIGGASTELVTGTGAQTTSLFSLSMGCVTWLERYFADRSLTKENFDLAEAAAREVLLPVADVLRYHGWKVCVGASAPFRLCRKL
;
A
#
# COMPACT_ATOMS: atom_id res chain seq x y z
N MET A 1 7.04 -43.52 -5.06
CA MET A 1 7.11 -42.05 -4.95
C MET A 1 5.88 -41.59 -4.20
N SER A 2 6.01 -41.10 -2.97
CA SER A 2 4.89 -40.47 -2.28
C SER A 2 4.54 -39.16 -2.99
N PRO A 3 3.25 -38.84 -3.19
CA PRO A 3 2.87 -37.56 -3.77
C PRO A 3 3.38 -36.43 -2.87
N THR A 4 4.04 -35.44 -3.46
CA THR A 4 4.34 -34.18 -2.78
C THR A 4 3.03 -33.55 -2.33
N PRO A 5 2.90 -33.13 -1.05
CA PRO A 5 1.69 -32.46 -0.59
C PRO A 5 1.45 -31.21 -1.46
N PRO A 6 0.18 -30.87 -1.76
CA PRO A 6 -0.12 -29.66 -2.48
C PRO A 6 0.49 -28.47 -1.74
N ALA A 7 1.12 -27.55 -2.47
CA ALA A 7 1.71 -26.36 -1.89
C ALA A 7 0.64 -25.63 -1.06
N ALA A 8 0.95 -25.35 0.21
CA ALA A 8 0.05 -24.61 1.07
C ALA A 8 -0.26 -23.24 0.42
N PRO A 9 -1.52 -22.79 0.43
CA PRO A 9 -1.88 -21.54 -0.21
C PRO A 9 -1.09 -20.39 0.42
N ILE A 10 -0.54 -19.53 -0.44
CA ILE A 10 0.33 -18.41 -0.03
C ILE A 10 -0.56 -17.25 0.43
N SER A 11 -0.27 -16.71 1.61
CA SER A 11 -0.88 -15.47 2.07
C SER A 11 -0.14 -14.26 1.50
N ALA A 12 -0.88 -13.31 0.95
CA ALA A 12 -0.36 -12.12 0.30
C ALA A 12 -1.03 -10.85 0.84
N LEU A 13 -0.24 -9.78 0.92
CA LEU A 13 -0.71 -8.40 1.03
C LEU A 13 -0.50 -7.72 -0.32
N VAL A 14 -1.55 -7.19 -0.90
CA VAL A 14 -1.51 -6.35 -2.09
C VAL A 14 -1.71 -4.90 -1.66
N VAL A 15 -0.82 -4.04 -2.13
CA VAL A 15 -0.87 -2.59 -1.91
C VAL A 15 -0.98 -1.92 -3.27
N ASP A 16 -2.07 -1.22 -3.55
CA ASP A 16 -2.22 -0.40 -4.77
C ASP A 16 -2.20 1.08 -4.40
N ILE A 17 -1.18 1.81 -4.84
CA ILE A 17 -1.06 3.25 -4.58
C ILE A 17 -1.58 4.02 -5.80
N GLY A 18 -2.77 4.58 -5.66
CA GLY A 18 -3.39 5.48 -6.62
C GLY A 18 -3.05 6.96 -6.39
N GLY A 19 -3.66 7.83 -7.19
CA GLY A 19 -3.46 9.28 -7.09
C GLY A 19 -4.07 9.91 -5.84
N ALA A 20 -5.25 9.46 -5.45
CA ALA A 20 -6.00 10.00 -4.30
C ALA A 20 -6.21 8.99 -3.16
N SER A 21 -6.11 7.70 -3.47
CA SER A 21 -6.31 6.61 -2.51
C SER A 21 -5.21 5.55 -2.62
N THR A 22 -5.16 4.71 -1.59
CA THR A 22 -4.32 3.52 -1.53
C THR A 22 -5.18 2.36 -1.05
N GLU A 23 -5.21 1.29 -1.82
CA GLU A 23 -5.93 0.08 -1.49
C GLU A 23 -4.99 -0.96 -0.86
N LEU A 24 -5.43 -1.57 0.24
CA LEU A 24 -4.72 -2.63 0.95
C LEU A 24 -5.61 -3.87 1.00
N VAL A 25 -5.13 -4.97 0.42
CA VAL A 25 -5.88 -6.22 0.33
C VAL A 25 -5.04 -7.35 0.87
N THR A 26 -5.54 -8.08 1.87
CA THR A 26 -4.91 -9.33 2.32
C THR A 26 -5.72 -10.52 1.83
N GLY A 27 -5.06 -11.63 1.52
CA GLY A 27 -5.72 -12.85 1.09
C GLY A 27 -4.81 -14.06 1.14
N THR A 28 -5.39 -15.26 1.02
CA THR A 28 -4.66 -16.53 0.95
C THR A 28 -5.17 -17.33 -0.25
N GLY A 29 -4.27 -17.63 -1.19
CA GLY A 29 -4.67 -18.22 -2.48
C GLY A 29 -5.64 -17.31 -3.24
N ALA A 30 -6.81 -17.84 -3.61
CA ALA A 30 -7.85 -17.08 -4.31
C ALA A 30 -8.85 -16.40 -3.37
N GLN A 31 -8.65 -16.46 -2.05
CA GLN A 31 -9.59 -15.95 -1.06
C GLN A 31 -9.09 -14.68 -0.40
N THR A 32 -9.86 -13.61 -0.48
CA THR A 32 -9.60 -12.34 0.19
C THR A 32 -10.01 -12.41 1.67
N THR A 33 -9.16 -11.91 2.57
CA THR A 33 -9.41 -11.86 4.02
C THR A 33 -9.70 -10.46 4.54
N SER A 34 -9.13 -9.42 3.93
CA SER A 34 -9.44 -8.02 4.25
C SER A 34 -9.22 -7.12 3.04
N LEU A 35 -9.98 -6.04 2.99
CA LEU A 35 -9.86 -4.98 1.98
C LEU A 35 -10.07 -3.63 2.66
N PHE A 36 -9.14 -2.72 2.46
CA PHE A 36 -9.22 -1.33 2.90
C PHE A 36 -8.91 -0.41 1.73
N SER A 37 -9.63 0.71 1.64
CA SER A 37 -9.26 1.83 0.77
C SER A 37 -9.03 3.03 1.68
N LEU A 38 -7.80 3.56 1.62
CA LEU A 38 -7.32 4.63 2.47
C LEU A 38 -7.24 5.91 1.64
N SER A 39 -7.68 7.03 2.21
CA SER A 39 -7.58 8.36 1.58
C SER A 39 -6.16 8.92 1.65
N MET A 40 -5.22 8.20 1.06
CA MET A 40 -3.84 8.63 0.85
C MET A 40 -3.40 8.16 -0.54
N GLY A 41 -2.97 9.09 -1.37
CA GLY A 41 -2.51 8.76 -2.71
C GLY A 41 -1.40 9.70 -3.16
N CYS A 42 -0.68 9.28 -4.19
CA CYS A 42 0.56 9.91 -4.59
C CYS A 42 0.39 11.35 -5.10
N VAL A 43 -0.74 11.72 -5.72
CA VAL A 43 -1.06 13.11 -6.10
C VAL A 43 -1.41 13.93 -4.86
N THR A 44 -2.29 13.41 -4.01
CA THR A 44 -2.71 14.12 -2.79
C THR A 44 -1.55 14.34 -1.81
N TRP A 45 -0.60 13.41 -1.74
CA TRP A 45 0.62 13.55 -0.92
C TRP A 45 1.59 14.58 -1.51
N LEU A 46 1.75 14.58 -2.84
CA LEU A 46 2.58 15.57 -3.52
C LEU A 46 2.04 16.99 -3.30
N GLU A 47 0.73 17.19 -3.48
CA GLU A 47 0.08 18.49 -3.28
C GLU A 47 0.11 18.95 -1.83
N ARG A 48 0.00 18.04 -0.86
CA ARG A 48 -0.07 18.39 0.56
C ARG A 48 1.30 18.66 1.20
N TYR A 49 2.32 17.87 0.87
CA TYR A 49 3.62 17.91 1.56
C TYR A 49 4.76 18.42 0.68
N PHE A 50 4.56 18.50 -0.64
CA PHE A 50 5.59 18.90 -1.60
C PHE A 50 5.07 20.00 -2.54
N ALA A 51 4.20 20.87 -2.04
CA ALA A 51 3.55 21.94 -2.82
C ALA A 51 4.56 22.90 -3.48
N ASP A 52 5.70 23.12 -2.83
CA ASP A 52 6.80 23.96 -3.30
C ASP A 52 7.81 23.20 -4.18
N ARG A 53 7.55 21.92 -4.46
CA ARG A 53 8.43 20.98 -5.18
C ARG A 53 9.77 20.72 -4.48
N SER A 54 9.88 21.05 -3.20
CA SER A 54 11.09 20.84 -2.42
C SER A 54 11.12 19.43 -1.83
N LEU A 55 12.11 18.64 -2.21
CA LEU A 55 12.36 17.30 -1.67
C LEU A 55 13.22 17.39 -0.40
N THR A 56 12.76 18.14 0.60
CA THR A 56 13.45 18.33 1.89
C THR A 56 13.15 17.18 2.84
N LYS A 57 14.06 16.96 3.80
CA LYS A 57 13.86 15.95 4.84
C LYS A 57 12.60 16.23 5.66
N GLU A 58 12.33 17.49 5.98
CA GLU A 58 11.16 17.92 6.74
C GLU A 58 9.86 17.55 6.02
N ASN A 59 9.80 17.74 4.70
CA ASN A 59 8.62 17.38 3.91
C ASN A 59 8.41 15.86 3.88
N PHE A 60 9.49 15.07 3.79
CA PHE A 60 9.41 13.61 3.91
C PHE A 60 8.93 13.17 5.30
N ASP A 61 9.48 13.75 6.37
CA ASP A 61 9.11 13.42 7.75
C ASP A 61 7.60 13.68 7.99
N LEU A 62 7.07 14.81 7.49
CA LEU A 62 5.65 15.16 7.57
C LEU A 62 4.77 14.20 6.75
N ALA A 63 5.17 13.91 5.51
CA ALA A 63 4.44 13.01 4.63
C ALA A 63 4.38 11.58 5.18
N GLU A 64 5.47 11.10 5.78
CA GLU A 64 5.56 9.80 6.41
C GLU A 64 4.72 9.73 7.69
N ALA A 65 4.80 10.74 8.56
CA ALA A 65 4.00 10.81 9.79
C ALA A 65 2.51 10.72 9.48
N ALA A 66 2.03 11.48 8.48
CA ALA A 66 0.63 11.42 8.07
C ALA A 66 0.23 10.09 7.44
N ALA A 67 1.11 9.46 6.65
CA ALA A 67 0.82 8.13 6.10
C ALA A 67 0.67 7.09 7.21
N ARG A 68 1.50 7.19 8.26
CA ARG A 68 1.38 6.35 9.46
C ARG A 68 0.04 6.56 10.16
N GLU A 69 -0.41 7.80 10.33
CA GLU A 69 -1.72 8.10 10.92
C GLU A 69 -2.89 7.48 10.15
N VAL A 70 -2.84 7.54 8.82
CA VAL A 70 -3.88 6.92 7.96
C VAL A 70 -3.84 5.39 8.03
N LEU A 71 -2.65 4.79 8.18
CA LEU A 71 -2.47 3.34 8.28
C LEU A 71 -2.80 2.77 9.65
N LEU A 72 -2.63 3.54 10.74
CA LEU A 72 -2.77 3.06 12.11
C LEU A 72 -4.09 2.31 12.38
N PRO A 73 -5.28 2.79 11.95
CA PRO A 73 -6.54 2.12 12.23
C PRO A 73 -6.68 0.73 11.60
N VAL A 74 -5.99 0.48 10.48
CA VAL A 74 -6.09 -0.79 9.72
C VAL A 74 -4.89 -1.71 9.96
N ALA A 75 -3.81 -1.18 10.53
CA ALA A 75 -2.55 -1.90 10.69
C ALA A 75 -2.69 -3.18 11.51
N ASP A 76 -3.48 -3.17 12.58
CA ASP A 76 -3.67 -4.34 13.44
C ASP A 76 -4.46 -5.45 12.75
N VAL A 77 -5.45 -5.09 11.93
CA VAL A 77 -6.21 -6.07 11.13
C VAL A 77 -5.31 -6.71 10.07
N LEU A 78 -4.51 -5.90 9.37
CA LEU A 78 -3.55 -6.40 8.38
C LEU A 78 -2.53 -7.35 9.02
N ARG A 79 -1.97 -6.97 10.19
CA ARG A 79 -1.02 -7.81 10.94
C ARG A 79 -1.65 -9.09 11.48
N TYR A 80 -2.91 -9.02 11.93
CA TYR A 80 -3.65 -10.19 12.42
C TYR A 80 -3.81 -11.26 11.33
N HIS A 81 -4.16 -10.86 10.11
CA HIS A 81 -4.22 -11.80 8.98
C HIS A 81 -2.84 -12.29 8.55
N GLY A 82 -1.85 -11.39 8.59
CA GLY A 82 -0.49 -11.68 8.20
C GLY A 82 -0.34 -11.99 6.70
N TRP A 83 0.89 -11.90 6.20
CA TRP A 83 1.19 -12.22 4.81
C TRP A 83 2.60 -12.79 4.72
N LYS A 84 2.82 -13.70 3.77
CA LYS A 84 4.16 -14.21 3.42
C LYS A 84 4.79 -13.40 2.29
N VAL A 85 3.97 -12.81 1.43
CA VAL A 85 4.41 -12.01 0.28
C VAL A 85 3.68 -10.67 0.30
N CYS A 86 4.40 -9.60 0.00
CA CYS A 86 3.82 -8.28 -0.23
C CYS A 86 4.01 -7.91 -1.70
N VAL A 87 2.93 -7.50 -2.38
CA VAL A 87 2.93 -7.12 -3.78
C VAL A 87 2.46 -5.68 -3.90
N GLY A 88 3.27 -4.83 -4.51
CA GLY A 88 2.92 -3.45 -4.80
C GLY A 88 2.43 -3.29 -6.24
N ALA A 89 1.29 -2.64 -6.40
CA ALA A 89 0.84 -2.03 -7.62
C ALA A 89 0.88 -0.51 -7.46
N SER A 90 1.22 0.19 -8.54
CA SER A 90 1.06 1.63 -8.61
C SER A 90 0.54 1.94 -9.99
N ALA A 91 -0.56 2.66 -10.08
CA ALA A 91 -1.02 3.15 -11.38
C ALA A 91 0.11 3.97 -12.03
N PRO A 92 0.40 3.79 -13.34
CA PRO A 92 1.40 4.60 -14.01
C PRO A 92 1.03 6.07 -13.88
N PHE A 93 1.85 6.80 -13.14
CA PHE A 93 1.70 8.23 -12.92
C PHE A 93 1.89 8.93 -14.26
N ARG A 94 0.78 9.24 -14.96
CA ARG A 94 0.79 9.99 -16.22
C ARG A 94 1.29 11.45 -16.06
N LEU A 95 1.74 11.84 -14.87
CA LEU A 95 2.34 13.14 -14.54
C LEU A 95 3.84 13.21 -14.85
N CYS A 96 4.60 12.09 -14.79
CA CYS A 96 6.03 12.08 -15.12
C CYS A 96 6.35 12.31 -16.60
N ARG A 97 5.36 12.62 -17.44
CA ARG A 97 5.54 13.06 -18.83
C ARG A 97 5.44 14.58 -19.00
N LYS A 98 5.23 15.33 -17.91
CA LYS A 98 5.12 16.80 -17.89
C LYS A 98 6.01 17.50 -16.85
N LEU A 99 6.97 16.78 -16.28
CA LEU A 99 8.16 17.37 -15.66
C LEU A 99 9.32 17.22 -16.65
#